data_AF-A0A6B3DM20-F1
#
_entry.id   AF-A0A6B3DM20-F1
#
_cell.length_a   1.000
_cell.length_b   1.000
_cell.length_c   1.000
_cell.angle_alpha   90.00
_cell.angle_beta   90.00
_cell.angle_gamma   90.00
#
_symmetry.space_group_name_H-M   'P 1'
#
loop_
_entity.id
_entity.type
_entity.pdbx_description
1 polymer ?
#
loop_
_entity_poly.entity_id
_entity_poly.type
_entity_poly.pdbx_seq_one_letter_code
_entity_poly.pdbx_strand_id
1 'polypeptide(L)'
;MSARDLTAFEALLRASDVRLPSVWQAAFDMAEAELSEVCPWGVDVLDIARAAWDCLPDEKARDEALDQLFYAWWEAEQDRKAHGQAGGAL
;
A
#
# COMPACT_ATOMS: atom_id res chain seq x y z
N MET A 1 -21.94 13.39 -8.70
CA MET A 1 -22.10 12.57 -7.49
C MET A 1 -22.45 13.51 -6.35
N SER A 2 -23.57 13.30 -5.66
CA SER A 2 -24.03 14.21 -4.60
C SER A 2 -23.31 13.91 -3.27
N ALA A 3 -23.16 14.89 -2.38
CA ALA A 3 -22.56 14.70 -1.05
C ALA A 3 -23.30 13.64 -0.20
N ARG A 4 -24.59 13.41 -0.48
CA ARG A 4 -25.41 12.34 0.12
C ARG A 4 -25.02 10.93 -0.34
N ASP A 5 -24.49 10.81 -1.55
CA ASP A 5 -24.12 9.51 -2.12
C ASP A 5 -22.77 9.03 -1.55
N LEU A 6 -21.83 9.96 -1.33
CA LEU A 6 -20.54 9.69 -0.67
C LEU A 6 -20.74 9.20 0.78
N THR A 7 -21.63 9.82 1.54
CA THR A 7 -21.93 9.43 2.92
C THR A 7 -22.61 8.07 3.04
N ALA A 8 -23.49 7.71 2.08
CA ALA A 8 -24.10 6.38 2.03
C ALA A 8 -23.09 5.29 1.67
N PHE A 9 -22.16 5.58 0.76
CA PHE A 9 -21.09 4.66 0.38
C PHE A 9 -20.10 4.42 1.52
N GLU A 10 -19.66 5.47 2.22
CA GLU A 10 -18.80 5.35 3.40
C GLU A 10 -19.46 4.54 4.53
N ALA A 11 -20.76 4.72 4.74
CA ALA A 11 -21.53 3.94 5.71
C ALA A 11 -21.60 2.45 5.35
N LEU A 12 -21.75 2.14 4.06
CA LEU A 12 -21.75 0.76 3.54
C LEU A 12 -20.38 0.09 3.70
N LEU A 13 -19.29 0.80 3.39
CA LEU A 13 -17.93 0.28 3.58
C LEU A 13 -17.67 -0.08 5.05
N ARG A 14 -18.06 0.81 5.97
CA ARG A 14 -17.93 0.58 7.41
C ARG A 14 -18.77 -0.60 7.91
N ALA A 15 -20.00 -0.72 7.41
CA ALA A 15 -20.90 -1.80 7.80
C ALA A 15 -20.45 -3.18 7.28
N SER A 16 -19.68 -3.19 6.19
CA SER A 16 -19.25 -4.41 5.50
C SER A 16 -17.81 -4.84 5.87
N ASP A 17 -17.17 -4.14 6.81
CA ASP A 17 -15.76 -4.32 7.20
C ASP A 17 -14.78 -4.29 6.01
N VAL A 18 -15.16 -3.58 4.94
CA VAL A 18 -14.33 -3.44 3.75
C VAL A 18 -13.31 -2.34 4.03
N ARG A 19 -12.03 -2.72 4.15
CA ARG A 19 -10.92 -1.76 4.14
C ARG A 19 -10.52 -1.46 2.71
N LEU A 20 -10.60 -0.19 2.33
CA LEU A 20 -10.03 0.26 1.07
C LEU A 20 -8.50 0.15 1.14
N PRO A 21 -7.84 -0.24 0.03
CA PRO A 21 -6.39 -0.16 -0.06
C PRO A 21 -5.95 1.29 0.15
N SER A 22 -4.77 1.43 0.73
CA SER A 22 -4.18 2.74 0.94
C SER A 22 -3.80 3.38 -0.39
N VAL A 23 -3.54 4.69 -0.39
CA VAL A 23 -3.12 5.41 -1.60
C VAL A 23 -1.84 4.79 -2.18
N TRP A 24 -0.88 4.42 -1.33
CA TRP A 24 0.33 3.73 -1.77
C TRP A 24 0.03 2.34 -2.36
N GLN A 25 -0.76 1.52 -1.67
CA GLN A 25 -1.08 0.17 -2.14
C GLN A 25 -1.79 0.21 -3.50
N ALA A 26 -2.77 1.10 -3.65
CA ALA A 26 -3.48 1.27 -4.91
C ALA A 26 -2.55 1.70 -6.06
N ALA A 27 -1.62 2.63 -5.80
CA ALA A 27 -0.64 3.07 -6.80
C ALA A 27 0.35 1.96 -7.16
N PHE A 28 0.78 1.17 -6.17
CA PHE A 28 1.70 0.05 -6.36
C PHE A 28 1.07 -1.07 -7.20
N ASP A 29 -0.15 -1.50 -6.86
CA ASP A 29 -0.87 -2.55 -7.58
C ASP A 29 -1.10 -2.17 -9.05
N MET A 30 -1.43 -0.90 -9.29
CA MET A 30 -1.61 -0.37 -10.65
C MET A 30 -0.31 -0.40 -11.44
N ALA A 31 0.79 0.09 -10.85
CA ALA A 31 2.10 0.07 -11.50
C ALA A 31 2.61 -1.35 -11.76
N GLU A 32 2.36 -2.29 -10.84
CA GLU A 32 2.71 -3.70 -11.02
C GLU A 32 1.96 -4.31 -12.20
N ALA A 33 0.65 -4.07 -12.29
CA ALA A 33 -0.17 -4.57 -13.38
C ALA A 33 0.32 -4.04 -14.73
N GLU A 34 0.52 -2.72 -14.84
CA GLU A 34 1.00 -2.08 -16.06
C GLU A 34 2.38 -2.59 -16.49
N LEU A 35 3.34 -2.67 -15.56
CA LEU A 35 4.69 -3.13 -15.87
C LEU A 35 4.73 -4.62 -16.22
N SER A 36 3.90 -5.44 -15.55
CA SER A 36 3.83 -6.88 -15.82
C SER A 36 3.25 -7.18 -17.21
N GLU A 37 2.35 -6.33 -17.71
CA GLU A 37 1.83 -6.45 -19.08
C GLU A 37 2.90 -6.16 -20.15
N VAL A 38 3.77 -5.19 -19.90
CA VAL A 38 4.77 -4.74 -20.90
C VAL A 38 6.12 -5.45 -20.78
N CYS A 39 6.44 -6.03 -19.61
CA CYS A 39 7.71 -6.70 -19.33
C CYS A 39 7.51 -8.16 -18.91
N PRO A 40 7.17 -9.07 -19.85
CA PRO A 40 6.92 -10.48 -19.54
C PRO A 40 8.16 -11.24 -19.07
N TRP A 41 9.36 -10.66 -19.18
CA TRP A 41 10.61 -11.22 -18.65
C TRP A 41 10.81 -10.95 -17.14
N GLY A 42 9.88 -10.22 -16.51
CA GLY A 42 9.92 -9.87 -15.10
C GLY A 42 10.15 -8.38 -14.86
N VAL A 43 9.63 -7.92 -13.74
CA VAL A 43 9.72 -6.53 -13.29
C VAL A 43 10.42 -6.51 -11.93
N ASP A 44 11.36 -5.57 -11.74
CA ASP A 44 11.97 -5.37 -10.44
C ASP A 44 11.03 -4.58 -9.52
N VAL A 45 11.00 -4.95 -8.24
CA VAL A 45 10.12 -4.31 -7.25
C VAL A 45 10.39 -2.81 -7.11
N LEU A 46 11.64 -2.36 -7.32
CA LEU A 46 12.01 -0.95 -7.28
C LEU A 46 11.52 -0.19 -8.50
N ASP A 47 11.41 -0.84 -9.66
CA ASP A 47 10.85 -0.22 -10.85
C ASP A 47 9.34 0.01 -10.67
N ILE A 48 8.64 -0.96 -10.07
CA ILE A 48 7.24 -0.81 -9.66
C ILE A 48 7.09 0.33 -8.65
N ALA A 49 7.92 0.34 -7.60
CA ALA A 49 7.87 1.38 -6.57
C ALA A 49 8.10 2.78 -7.13
N ARG A 50 9.04 2.94 -8.08
CA ARG A 50 9.28 4.23 -8.75
C ARG A 50 8.10 4.65 -9.60
N ALA A 51 7.56 3.76 -10.41
CA ALA A 51 6.39 4.05 -11.23
C ALA A 51 5.18 4.44 -10.35
N ALA A 52 4.92 3.70 -9.27
CA ALA A 52 3.88 4.00 -8.31
C ALA A 52 4.07 5.39 -7.67
N TRP A 53 5.30 5.72 -7.27
CA TRP A 53 5.65 7.01 -6.69
C TRP A 53 5.41 8.18 -7.65
N ASP A 54 5.77 8.01 -8.92
CA ASP A 54 5.59 9.01 -9.97
C ASP A 54 4.10 9.24 -10.30
N CYS A 55 3.25 8.24 -10.10
CA CYS A 55 1.80 8.34 -10.27
C CYS A 55 1.06 9.04 -9.12
N LEU A 56 1.73 9.33 -7.99
CA LEU A 56 1.09 10.02 -6.86
C LEU A 56 0.77 11.48 -7.22
N PRO A 57 -0.47 11.93 -6.99
CA PRO A 57 -0.99 13.17 -7.59
C PRO A 57 -0.40 14.45 -7.00
N ASP A 58 -0.09 14.45 -5.70
CA ASP A 58 0.39 15.63 -4.97
C ASP A 58 1.31 15.27 -3.80
N GLU A 59 1.88 16.30 -3.19
CA GLU A 59 2.78 16.18 -2.04
C GLU A 59 2.09 15.52 -0.82
N LYS A 60 0.80 15.79 -0.61
CA LYS A 60 0.06 15.20 0.51
C LYS A 60 -0.11 13.69 0.33
N ALA A 61 -0.40 13.23 -0.88
CA ALA A 61 -0.48 11.80 -1.20
C ALA A 61 0.89 11.11 -1.02
N ARG A 62 1.99 11.82 -1.30
CA ARG A 62 3.35 11.33 -1.06
C ARG A 62 3.67 11.25 0.43
N ASP A 63 3.31 12.26 1.21
CA ASP A 63 3.49 12.25 2.66
C ASP A 63 2.72 11.08 3.30
N GLU A 64 1.47 10.87 2.89
CA GLU A 64 0.66 9.75 3.35
C GLU A 64 1.27 8.40 2.95
N ALA A 65 1.79 8.28 1.72
CA ALA A 65 2.49 7.08 1.27
C ALA A 65 3.77 6.81 2.07
N LEU A 66 4.54 7.85 2.44
CA LEU A 66 5.73 7.71 3.27
C LEU A 66 5.41 7.21 4.68
N ASP A 67 4.36 7.75 5.31
CA ASP A 67 3.90 7.27 6.61
C ASP A 67 3.52 5.79 6.53
N GLN A 68 2.78 5.39 5.50
CA GLN A 68 2.37 4.00 5.29
C GLN A 68 3.57 3.07 5.08
N LEU A 69 4.52 3.47 4.23
CA LEU A 69 5.75 2.72 4.00
C LEU A 69 6.56 2.57 5.30
N PHE A 70 6.67 3.65 6.08
CA PHE A 70 7.36 3.64 7.36
C PHE A 70 6.70 2.66 8.34
N TYR A 71 5.38 2.74 8.51
CA TYR A 71 4.67 1.86 9.44
C TYR A 71 4.70 0.40 9.01
N ALA A 72 4.54 0.10 7.72
CA ALA A 72 4.65 -1.26 7.19
C ALA A 72 6.05 -1.85 7.45
N TRP A 73 7.10 -1.07 7.20
CA TRP A 73 8.47 -1.48 7.53
C TRP A 73 8.67 -1.68 9.04
N TRP A 74 8.17 -0.75 9.85
CA TRP A 74 8.32 -0.79 11.30
C TRP A 74 7.63 -2.01 11.91
N GLU A 75 6.40 -2.31 11.50
CA GLU A 75 5.66 -3.49 11.95
C GLU A 75 6.40 -4.79 11.59
N ALA A 76 6.87 -4.90 10.34
CA ALA A 76 7.67 -6.05 9.91
C ALA A 76 9.00 -6.17 10.68
N GLU A 77 9.61 -5.05 11.07
CA GLU A 77 10.81 -5.03 11.92
C GLU A 77 10.51 -5.47 13.36
N GLN A 78 9.38 -5.04 13.94
CA GLN A 78 8.96 -5.52 15.27
C GLN A 78 8.65 -7.01 15.25
N ASP A 79 7.97 -7.49 14.20
CA ASP A 79 7.68 -8.90 14.01
C ASP A 79 8.96 -9.74 13.95
N ARG A 80 9.94 -9.32 13.12
CA ARG A 80 11.26 -9.97 13.04
C ARG A 80 11.98 -10.00 14.38
N LYS A 81 11.87 -8.95 15.20
CA LYS A 81 12.46 -8.91 16.56
C LYS A 81 11.75 -9.85 17.52
N ALA A 82 10.42 -9.88 17.51
CA ALA A 82 9.62 -10.76 18.35
C ALA A 82 9.89 -12.23 18.03
N HIS A 83 9.94 -12.59 16.75
CA HIS A 83 10.22 -13.96 16.31
C HIS A 83 11.71 -14.33 16.39
N GLY A 84 12.63 -13.38 16.22
CA GLY A 84 14.07 -13.58 16.41
C GLY A 84 14.47 -13.88 17.87
N GLN A 85 13.72 -13.36 18.84
CA GLN A 85 13.93 -13.64 20.27
C GLN A 85 13.39 -15.01 20.71
N ALA A 86 12.45 -15.60 19.96
CA ALA A 86 11.91 -16.94 20.24
C ALA A 86 12.82 -18.08 19.75
N GLY A 87 13.80 -17.80 18.89
CA GLY A 87 14.75 -18.79 18.34
C GLY A 87 16.09 -18.91 19.07
N GLY A 88 16.32 -18.14 20.15
CA GLY A 88 17.59 -18.06 20.88
C GLY A 88 17.67 -18.90 22.16
N ALA A 89 16.81 -19.92 22.30
CA ALA A 89 16.81 -20.86 23.41
C ALA A 89 16.95 -22.30 22.89
N LEU A 90 18.14 -22.63 22.35
CA LEU A 90 18.62 -24.00 22.17
C LEU A 90 20.10 -24.05 22.54
#